data_AF-A0A9E5MYL2-F1
#
_entry.id   AF-A0A9E5MYL2-F1
#
_cell.length_a   1.000
_cell.length_b   1.000
_cell.length_c   1.000
_cell.angle_alpha   90.00
_cell.angle_beta   90.00
_cell.angle_gamma   90.00
#
_symmetry.space_group_name_H-M   'P 1'
#
loop_
_entity.id
_entity.type
_entity.pdbx_description
1 polymer ?
#
loop_
_entity_poly.entity_id
_entity_poly.type
_entity_poly.pdbx_seq_one_letter_code
_entity_poly.pdbx_strand_id
1 'polypeptide(L)'
;MDERIAQAVAGDRDALGDLLFEHHDRLLKFLRTQISDDLRPAVDADDILQETFAAAYQEIARFTPKTDHSFFNWLKKIASNRL
;
A
#
# COMPACT_ATOMS: atom_id res chain seq x y z
N MET A 1 2.22 11.22 -14.32
CA MET A 1 2.32 9.75 -14.23
C MET A 1 3.75 9.39 -13.86
N ASP A 2 3.95 8.99 -12.62
CA ASP A 2 5.27 8.69 -12.06
C ASP A 2 5.98 7.57 -12.83
N GLU A 3 7.22 7.82 -13.26
CA GLU A 3 8.05 6.84 -13.98
C GLU A 3 8.32 5.59 -13.13
N ARG A 4 8.47 5.78 -11.81
CA ARG A 4 8.64 4.70 -10.82
C ARG A 4 7.49 3.70 -10.83
N ILE A 5 6.27 4.16 -11.12
CA ILE A 5 5.10 3.27 -11.20
C ILE A 5 5.22 2.35 -12.41
N ALA A 6 5.64 2.87 -13.57
CA ALA A 6 5.82 2.06 -14.76
C ALA A 6 6.94 1.02 -14.58
N GLN A 7 8.05 1.42 -13.94
CA GLN A 7 9.15 0.52 -13.58
C GLN A 7 8.70 -0.58 -12.61
N ALA A 8 7.96 -0.21 -11.56
CA ALA A 8 7.41 -1.14 -10.59
C ALA A 8 6.47 -2.17 -11.23
N VAL A 9 5.59 -1.74 -12.15
CA VAL A 9 4.71 -2.63 -12.91
C VAL A 9 5.51 -3.56 -13.84
N ALA A 10 6.63 -3.09 -14.39
CA ALA A 10 7.55 -3.89 -15.20
C ALA A 10 8.39 -4.89 -14.38
N GLY A 11 8.29 -4.88 -13.04
CA GLY A 11 8.98 -5.81 -12.15
C GLY A 11 10.20 -5.24 -11.43
N ASP A 12 10.47 -3.94 -11.56
CA ASP A 12 11.50 -3.26 -10.79
C ASP A 12 11.09 -3.17 -9.30
N ARG A 13 11.73 -4.00 -8.48
CA ARG A 13 11.43 -4.09 -7.05
C ARG A 13 11.94 -2.88 -6.27
N ASP A 14 13.04 -2.27 -6.71
CA ASP A 14 13.60 -1.10 -6.05
C ASP A 14 12.67 0.10 -6.27
N ALA A 15 12.19 0.29 -7.50
CA ALA A 15 11.19 1.32 -7.82
C ALA A 15 9.90 1.15 -7.00
N LEU A 16 9.45 -0.09 -6.79
CA LEU A 16 8.29 -0.36 -5.92
C LEU A 16 8.60 -0.04 -4.45
N GLY A 17 9.73 -0.50 -3.92
CA GLY A 17 10.13 -0.26 -2.53
C GLY A 17 10.20 1.24 -2.21
N ASP A 18 10.74 2.00 -3.14
CA ASP A 18 10.82 3.46 -3.12
C ASP A 18 9.44 4.13 -3.06
N LEU A 19 8.47 3.66 -3.86
CA LEU A 19 7.08 4.14 -3.83
C LEU A 19 6.37 3.76 -2.52
N LEU A 20 6.58 2.55 -2.02
CA LEU A 20 5.99 2.09 -0.77
C LEU A 20 6.53 2.89 0.42
N PHE A 21 7.84 3.16 0.44
CA PHE A 21 8.48 3.97 1.47
C PHE A 21 7.91 5.40 1.51
N GLU A 22 7.72 6.04 0.34
CA GLU A 22 7.11 7.37 0.25
C GLU A 22 5.67 7.40 0.80
N HIS A 23 4.93 6.30 0.64
CA HIS A 23 3.54 6.21 1.09
C HIS A 23 3.36 5.59 2.48
N HIS A 24 4.42 5.11 3.12
CA HIS A 24 4.42 4.44 4.42
C HIS A 24 3.66 5.24 5.49
N ASP A 25 4.14 6.44 5.82
CA ASP A 25 3.58 7.24 6.92
C ASP A 25 2.14 7.65 6.67
N ARG A 26 1.80 7.90 5.39
CA ARG A 26 0.46 8.29 4.98
C ARG A 26 -0.50 7.11 5.11
N LEU A 27 -0.09 5.92 4.71
CA LEU A 27 -0.92 4.72 4.79
C LEU A 27 -1.07 4.25 6.23
N LEU A 28 -0.01 4.30 7.04
CA LEU A 28 -0.07 3.98 8.46
C LEU A 28 -1.03 4.89 9.22
N LYS A 29 -0.98 6.20 8.97
CA LYS A 29 -1.95 7.16 9.53
C LYS A 29 -3.39 6.81 9.13
N PHE A 30 -3.61 6.45 7.87
CA PHE A 30 -4.92 5.99 7.41
C PHE A 30 -5.37 4.74 8.16
N LEU A 31 -4.54 3.71 8.27
CA LEU A 31 -4.87 2.46 8.97
C LEU A 31 -5.21 2.69 10.45
N ARG A 32 -4.43 3.52 11.14
CA ARG A 32 -4.71 3.90 12.53
C ARG A 32 -6.06 4.60 12.72
N THR A 33 -6.59 5.26 11.68
CA THR A 33 -7.95 5.84 11.72
C THR A 33 -9.06 4.84 11.40
N GLN A 34 -8.73 3.69 10.79
CA GLN A 34 -9.70 2.64 10.45
C GLN A 34 -9.83 1.60 11.56
N ILE A 35 -8.77 1.35 12.32
CA ILE A 35 -8.79 0.44 13.47
C ILE A 35 -9.49 1.16 14.64
N SER A 36 -10.75 0.81 14.88
CA SER A 36 -11.55 1.32 15.99
C SER A 36 -10.94 0.98 17.36
N ASP A 37 -11.21 1.83 18.35
CA ASP A 37 -10.71 1.77 19.73
C ASP A 37 -10.85 0.37 20.39
N ASP A 38 -11.92 -0.35 20.02
CA ASP A 38 -12.33 -1.69 20.50
C ASP A 38 -11.49 -2.85 19.92
N LEU A 39 -10.89 -2.69 18.74
CA LEU A 39 -10.13 -3.73 18.02
C LEU A 39 -8.61 -3.67 18.29
N ARG A 40 -8.14 -2.62 18.95
CA ARG A 40 -6.71 -2.36 19.20
C ARG A 40 -5.93 -3.45 19.94
N PRO A 41 -6.53 -4.33 20.77
CA PRO A 41 -5.76 -5.42 21.38
C PRO A 41 -5.41 -6.57 20.40
N ALA A 42 -6.10 -6.67 19.26
CA ALA A 42 -6.00 -7.83 18.36
C ALA A 42 -5.38 -7.53 16.99
N VAL A 43 -5.34 -6.25 16.58
CA VAL A 43 -4.90 -5.85 15.23
C VAL A 43 -4.00 -4.62 15.32
N ASP A 44 -2.73 -4.78 14.95
CA ASP A 44 -1.78 -3.66 14.82
C ASP A 44 -1.84 -3.05 13.41
N ALA A 45 -1.84 -1.72 13.34
CA ALA A 45 -1.79 -0.99 12.08
C ALA A 45 -0.48 -1.26 11.33
N ASP A 46 0.61 -1.47 12.06
CA ASP A 46 1.92 -1.80 11.50
C ASP A 46 1.91 -3.21 10.86
N ASP A 47 1.23 -4.20 11.46
CA ASP A 47 1.09 -5.55 10.87
C ASP A 47 0.30 -5.50 9.55
N ILE A 48 -0.85 -4.81 9.54
CA ILE A 48 -1.64 -4.63 8.31
C ILE A 48 -0.83 -3.91 7.24
N LEU A 49 -0.01 -2.93 7.63
CA LEU A 49 0.85 -2.20 6.69
C LEU A 49 1.87 -3.13 6.03
N GLN A 50 2.56 -3.97 6.81
CA GLN A 50 3.52 -4.94 6.31
C GLN A 50 2.86 -5.95 5.36
N GLU A 51 1.70 -6.49 5.73
CA GLU A 51 0.96 -7.41 4.87
C GLU A 51 0.48 -6.75 3.58
N THR A 52 0.08 -5.48 3.66
CA THR A 52 -0.31 -4.68 2.50
C THR A 52 0.85 -4.52 1.53
N PHE A 53 2.04 -4.23 2.04
CA PHE A 53 3.25 -4.11 1.23
C PHE A 53 3.65 -5.44 0.61
N ALA A 54 3.58 -6.53 1.37
CA ALA A 54 3.83 -7.88 0.84
C ALA A 54 2.87 -8.22 -0.31
N ALA A 55 1.57 -7.89 -0.19
CA ALA A 55 0.64 -8.04 -1.30
C ALA A 55 0.96 -7.13 -2.48
N ALA A 56 1.33 -5.88 -2.22
CA ALA A 56 1.69 -4.95 -3.28
C ALA A 56 2.82 -5.52 -4.15
N TYR A 57 3.85 -6.14 -3.55
CA TYR A 57 4.90 -6.85 -4.30
C TYR A 57 4.38 -8.00 -5.17
N GLN A 58 3.34 -8.71 -4.74
CA GLN A 58 2.73 -9.82 -5.49
C GLN A 58 1.79 -9.34 -6.61
N GLU A 59 1.12 -8.21 -6.38
CA GLU A 59 0.01 -7.74 -7.22
C GLU A 59 0.41 -6.59 -8.17
N ILE A 60 1.58 -5.95 -7.99
CA ILE A 60 2.00 -4.77 -8.75
C ILE A 60 2.02 -4.98 -10.27
N ALA A 61 2.37 -6.18 -10.74
CA ALA A 61 2.39 -6.50 -12.17
C ALA A 61 0.99 -6.42 -12.83
N ARG A 62 -0.08 -6.48 -12.04
CA ARG A 62 -1.47 -6.35 -12.50
C ARG A 62 -2.03 -4.95 -12.30
N PHE A 63 -1.27 -4.05 -11.68
CA PHE A 63 -1.72 -2.70 -11.41
C PHE A 63 -1.75 -1.88 -12.71
N THR A 64 -2.92 -1.33 -13.03
CA THR A 64 -3.09 -0.39 -14.15
C THR A 64 -3.31 1.02 -13.62
N PRO A 65 -2.28 1.89 -13.64
CA PRO A 65 -2.42 3.28 -13.21
C PRO A 65 -3.34 4.07 -14.16
N LYS A 66 -4.32 4.81 -13.60
CA LYS A 66 -5.30 5.61 -14.37
C LYS A 66 -5.15 7.12 -14.17
N THR A 67 -4.66 7.53 -13.00
CA THR A 67 -4.47 8.91 -12.54
C THR A 67 -3.30 8.95 -11.55
N ASP A 68 -2.77 10.13 -11.23
CA ASP A 68 -1.65 10.27 -10.29
C ASP A 68 -1.99 9.80 -8.86
N HIS A 69 -3.28 9.77 -8.48
CA HIS A 69 -3.73 9.23 -7.18
C HIS A 69 -4.04 7.73 -7.19
N SER A 70 -3.90 7.06 -8.34
CA SER A 70 -4.31 5.65 -8.49
C SER A 70 -3.49 4.70 -7.60
N PHE A 71 -2.21 4.98 -7.39
CA PHE A 71 -1.33 4.09 -6.61
C PHE A 71 -1.71 4.07 -5.13
N PHE A 72 -1.83 5.25 -4.49
CA PHE A 72 -2.25 5.30 -3.09
C PHE A 72 -3.67 4.76 -2.86
N ASN A 73 -4.59 4.98 -3.81
CA ASN A 73 -5.92 4.39 -3.74
C ASN A 73 -5.90 2.86 -3.86
N TRP A 74 -5.00 2.32 -4.69
CA TRP A 74 -4.77 0.89 -4.80
C TRP A 74 -4.19 0.31 -3.51
N LEU A 75 -3.19 0.94 -2.89
CA LEU A 75 -2.68 0.52 -1.58
C LEU A 75 -3.76 0.48 -0.51
N LYS A 76 -4.61 1.51 -0.42
CA LYS A 76 -5.75 1.50 0.51
C LYS A 76 -6.69 0.33 0.25
N LYS A 77 -6.96 0.00 -1.02
CA LYS A 77 -7.82 -1.15 -1.38
C LYS A 77 -7.22 -2.47 -0.92
N ILE A 78 -5.91 -2.67 -1.09
CA ILE A 78 -5.19 -3.85 -0.60
C ILE A 78 -5.29 -3.94 0.93
N ALA A 79 -5.11 -2.82 1.61
CA ALA A 79 -5.15 -2.74 3.07
C ALA A 79 -6.55 -2.96 3.64
N SER A 80 -7.59 -2.44 2.99
CA SER A 80 -8.99 -2.67 3.38
C SER A 80 -9.45 -4.12 3.24
N ASN A 81 -8.77 -4.95 2.42
CA ASN A 81 -9.05 -6.38 2.36
C ASN A 81 -8.43 -7.15 3.55
N ARG A 82 -7.64 -6.48 4.40
CA ARG A 82 -6.90 -7.05 5.54
C ARG A 82 -7.36 -6.50 6.90
N LEU A 83 -8.22 -5.49 6.89
CA LEU A 83 -8.96 -5.01 8.06
C LEU A 83 -10.17 -5.93 8.30
#